data_AF-A0A645CWV4-F1
#
_entry.id   AF-A0A645CWV4-F1
#
_cell.length_a   1.000
_cell.length_b   1.000
_cell.length_c   1.000
_cell.angle_alpha   90.00
_cell.angle_beta   90.00
_cell.angle_gamma   90.00
#
_symmetry.space_group_name_H-M   'P 1'
#
loop_
_entity.id
_entity.type
_entity.pdbx_description
1 polymer ?
#
loop_
_entity_poly.entity_id
_entity_poly.type
_entity_poly.pdbx_seq_one_letter_code
_entity_poly.pdbx_strand_id
1 'polypeptide(L)'
;MAVPLELLDCFEILGVSPGAHPGEIRSAFRRLALSFHPDVAGPQGACRFEAIAAAYSVLKSASPVEIADALKKGRKAPGTPPGKDRGGSPFRWRRKKQAPPSPSEKKKEEEEGSGRVRELLLERALVEAELSVARLLEKAGEGENDGDVSRVVRRLLGAHPEVRLLALRSLGRKAAEGEVFAALLEMVRLWPVDEAVLERLLLPDYSPECRRKMAEALVARFSSLPEGPALAFLRWISPLPGREGFLGKALSHQSPRVLAAALSLWTGGGLPDDLALLRLLKRDEDCVLIPLLRVLKVRGVPPWAVPRLTALSEKHPSPAVRVWARSIVRAENLV
;
A
#
# COMPACT_ATOMS: atom_id res chain seq x y z
N MET A 1 14.94 -31.04 -37.07
CA MET A 1 14.49 -32.34 -37.60
C MET A 1 13.80 -33.07 -36.47
N ALA A 2 12.46 -33.19 -36.50
CA ALA A 2 11.73 -33.88 -35.45
C ALA A 2 11.94 -35.39 -35.64
N VAL A 3 12.70 -36.01 -34.74
CA VAL A 3 12.79 -37.47 -34.66
C VAL A 3 11.38 -37.97 -34.31
N PRO A 4 10.78 -38.88 -35.10
CA PRO A 4 9.50 -39.46 -34.72
C PRO A 4 9.72 -40.29 -33.44
N LEU A 5 9.22 -39.78 -32.31
CA LEU A 5 9.25 -40.52 -31.05
C LEU A 5 8.29 -41.70 -31.18
N GLU A 6 8.78 -42.92 -31.03
CA GLU A 6 7.92 -44.09 -31.02
C GLU A 6 7.11 -44.14 -29.71
N LEU A 7 5.90 -44.72 -29.78
CA LEU A 7 4.99 -44.83 -28.64
C LEU A 7 5.62 -45.55 -27.44
N LEU A 8 6.49 -46.53 -27.70
CA LEU A 8 7.19 -47.31 -26.67
C LEU A 8 8.22 -46.46 -25.92
N ASP A 9 9.00 -45.66 -26.64
CA ASP A 9 9.98 -44.74 -26.06
C ASP A 9 9.31 -43.70 -25.15
N CYS A 10 8.09 -43.29 -25.49
CA CYS A 10 7.32 -42.36 -24.66
C CYS A 10 6.95 -42.94 -23.29
N PHE A 11 6.67 -44.25 -23.20
CA PHE A 11 6.43 -44.93 -21.92
C PHE A 11 7.71 -45.03 -21.10
N GLU A 12 8.85 -45.29 -21.75
CA GLU A 12 10.16 -45.36 -21.10
C GLU A 12 10.63 -44.00 -20.57
N ILE A 13 10.47 -42.93 -21.35
CA ILE A 13 10.82 -41.55 -20.94
C ILE A 13 10.03 -41.12 -19.70
N LEU A 14 8.77 -41.55 -19.58
CA LEU A 14 7.93 -41.27 -18.41
C LEU A 14 8.12 -42.27 -17.27
N GLY A 15 8.90 -43.33 -17.47
CA GLY A 15 9.19 -44.36 -16.46
C GLY A 15 7.96 -45.17 -16.06
N VAL A 16 7.02 -45.39 -16.99
CA VAL A 16 5.77 -46.11 -16.75
C VAL A 16 5.71 -47.37 -17.61
N SER A 17 4.97 -48.39 -17.14
CA SER A 17 4.85 -49.65 -17.89
C SER A 17 4.16 -49.42 -19.26
N PRO A 18 4.55 -50.17 -20.31
CA PRO A 18 3.89 -50.12 -21.61
C PRO A 18 2.40 -50.50 -21.46
N GLY A 19 1.50 -49.54 -21.64
CA GLY A 19 0.05 -49.72 -21.40
C GLY A 19 -0.47 -49.25 -20.04
N ALA A 20 0.30 -48.43 -19.30
CA ALA A 20 -0.12 -47.80 -18.05
C ALA A 20 -1.44 -47.03 -18.20
N HIS A 21 -2.24 -46.98 -17.13
CA HIS A 21 -3.53 -46.28 -17.15
C HIS A 21 -3.30 -44.76 -17.34
N PRO A 22 -4.17 -44.01 -18.04
CA PRO A 22 -4.01 -42.56 -18.24
C PRO A 22 -3.88 -41.77 -16.92
N GLY A 23 -4.40 -42.32 -15.81
CA GLY A 23 -4.15 -41.79 -14.47
C GLY A 23 -2.69 -41.88 -14.04
N GLU A 24 -2.02 -43.00 -14.29
CA GLU A 24 -0.61 -43.24 -13.96
C GLU A 24 0.32 -42.41 -14.84
N ILE A 25 0.03 -42.30 -16.13
CA ILE A 25 0.77 -41.45 -17.08
C ILE A 25 0.74 -39.99 -16.62
N ARG A 26 -0.42 -39.48 -16.19
CA ARG A 26 -0.58 -38.12 -15.67
C ARG A 26 0.17 -37.89 -14.36
N SER A 27 0.12 -38.87 -13.46
CA SER A 27 0.83 -38.79 -12.18
C SER A 27 2.35 -38.83 -12.36
N ALA A 28 2.85 -39.69 -13.24
CA ALA A 28 4.27 -39.77 -13.57
C ALA A 28 4.78 -38.48 -14.22
N PHE A 29 4.03 -37.92 -15.18
CA PHE A 29 4.34 -36.62 -15.78
C PHE A 29 4.42 -35.50 -14.74
N ARG A 30 3.42 -35.38 -13.84
CA ARG A 30 3.42 -34.34 -12.79
C ARG A 30 4.63 -34.44 -11.87
N ARG A 31 4.99 -35.66 -11.47
CA ARG A 31 6.16 -35.91 -10.62
C ARG A 31 7.45 -35.49 -11.33
N LEU A 32 7.63 -35.91 -12.59
CA LEU A 32 8.84 -35.58 -13.37
C LEU A 32 8.92 -34.09 -13.73
N ALA A 33 7.79 -33.45 -14.04
CA ALA A 33 7.71 -32.02 -14.34
C ALA A 33 8.14 -31.15 -13.15
N LEU A 34 7.78 -31.54 -11.92
CA LEU A 34 8.23 -30.84 -10.71
C LEU A 34 9.74 -31.02 -10.46
N SER A 35 10.28 -32.20 -10.75
CA SER A 35 11.70 -32.50 -10.54
C SER A 35 12.62 -31.86 -11.59
N PHE A 36 12.15 -31.69 -12.82
CA PHE A 36 12.94 -31.16 -13.93
C PHE A 36 12.50 -29.77 -14.42
N HIS A 37 11.67 -29.06 -13.65
CA HIS A 37 11.26 -27.69 -13.98
C HIS A 37 12.51 -26.78 -14.07
N PRO A 38 12.63 -25.90 -15.09
CA PRO A 38 13.81 -25.03 -15.24
C PRO A 38 14.07 -24.13 -14.03
N ASP A 39 13.03 -23.77 -13.28
CA ASP A 39 13.17 -22.99 -12.03
C ASP A 39 13.82 -23.77 -10.88
N VAL A 40 13.74 -25.12 -10.90
CA VAL A 40 14.25 -25.99 -9.83
C VAL A 40 15.57 -26.65 -10.23
N ALA A 41 15.70 -27.10 -11.48
CA ALA A 41 16.85 -27.85 -11.99
C ALA A 41 17.81 -27.02 -12.87
N GLY A 42 17.49 -25.75 -13.13
CA GLY A 42 18.30 -24.87 -13.97
C GLY A 42 18.31 -25.26 -15.46
N PRO A 43 19.18 -24.64 -16.28
CA PRO A 43 19.17 -24.79 -17.74
C PRO A 43 19.50 -26.21 -18.23
N GLN A 44 20.13 -27.05 -17.40
CA GLN A 44 20.40 -28.46 -17.73
C GLN A 44 19.14 -29.34 -17.65
N GLY A 45 18.13 -28.94 -16.88
CA GLY A 45 16.84 -29.61 -16.77
C GLY A 45 15.91 -29.36 -17.95
N ALA A 46 16.10 -28.25 -18.68
CA ALA A 46 15.23 -27.83 -19.78
C ALA A 46 15.13 -28.87 -20.90
N CYS A 47 16.26 -29.43 -21.36
CA CYS A 47 16.26 -30.46 -22.41
C CYS A 47 15.51 -31.73 -21.98
N ARG A 48 15.61 -32.12 -20.71
CA ARG A 48 14.88 -33.29 -20.17
C ARG A 48 13.40 -32.99 -20.00
N PHE A 49 13.06 -31.78 -19.56
CA PHE A 49 11.68 -31.33 -19.43
C PHE A 49 10.96 -31.32 -20.78
N GLU A 50 11.62 -30.84 -21.83
CA GLU A 50 11.08 -30.86 -23.20
C GLU A 50 10.82 -32.30 -23.68
N ALA A 51 11.74 -33.24 -23.43
CA ALA A 51 11.54 -34.65 -23.78
C ALA A 51 10.36 -35.27 -23.01
N ILE A 52 10.22 -34.97 -21.72
CA ILE A 52 9.11 -35.43 -20.87
C ILE A 52 7.77 -34.86 -21.34
N ALA A 53 7.74 -33.58 -21.70
CA ALA A 53 6.55 -32.91 -22.21
C ALA A 53 6.13 -33.44 -23.59
N ALA A 54 7.11 -33.71 -24.47
CA ALA A 54 6.87 -34.32 -25.77
C ALA A 54 6.35 -35.76 -25.64
N ALA A 55 6.92 -36.59 -24.77
CA ALA A 55 6.43 -37.94 -24.52
C ALA A 55 4.98 -37.96 -24.00
N TYR A 56 4.66 -37.05 -23.06
CA TYR A 56 3.30 -36.94 -22.53
C TYR A 56 2.27 -36.46 -23.57
N SER A 57 2.64 -35.53 -24.46
CA SER A 57 1.72 -35.05 -25.50
C SER A 57 1.37 -36.15 -26.49
N VAL A 58 2.35 -36.96 -26.91
CA VAL A 58 2.17 -38.12 -27.79
C VAL A 58 1.28 -39.18 -27.14
N LEU A 59 1.54 -39.56 -25.89
CA LEU A 59 0.69 -40.54 -25.18
C LEU A 59 -0.72 -40.02 -24.90
N LYS A 60 -0.90 -38.71 -24.76
CA LYS A 60 -2.21 -38.10 -24.54
C LYS A 60 -3.04 -38.05 -25.81
N SER A 61 -2.41 -37.89 -26.99
CA SER A 61 -3.10 -37.84 -28.28
C SER A 61 -3.34 -39.22 -28.90
N ALA A 62 -2.61 -40.25 -28.44
CA ALA A 62 -2.70 -41.59 -29.00
C ALA A 62 -4.03 -42.28 -28.66
N SER A 63 -4.64 -42.91 -29.66
CA SER A 63 -5.88 -43.66 -29.46
C SER A 63 -5.60 -45.01 -28.77
N PRO A 64 -6.56 -45.58 -28.01
CA PRO A 64 -6.37 -46.87 -27.36
C PRO A 64 -6.07 -48.02 -28.34
N VAL A 65 -6.45 -47.86 -29.62
CA VAL A 65 -6.14 -48.81 -30.70
C VAL A 65 -4.66 -48.72 -31.11
N GLU A 66 -4.11 -47.50 -31.22
CA GLU A 66 -2.69 -47.28 -31.54
C GLU A 66 -1.76 -47.77 -30.42
N ILE A 67 -2.14 -47.54 -29.16
CA ILE A 67 -1.40 -48.04 -28.00
C ILE A 67 -1.40 -49.57 -28.00
N ALA A 68 -2.55 -50.20 -28.29
CA ALA A 68 -2.65 -51.65 -28.38
C ALA A 68 -1.85 -52.25 -29.57
N ASP A 69 -1.76 -51.54 -30.70
CA ASP A 69 -1.00 -51.98 -31.87
C ASP A 69 0.52 -51.84 -31.65
N ALA A 70 0.98 -50.77 -30.99
CA ALA A 70 2.37 -50.60 -30.57
C ALA A 70 2.82 -51.70 -29.60
N LEU A 71 1.96 -52.08 -28.64
CA LEU A 71 2.22 -53.19 -27.71
C LEU A 71 2.24 -54.56 -28.40
N LYS A 72 1.51 -54.72 -29.52
CA LYS A 72 1.55 -55.95 -30.34
C LYS A 72 2.82 -56.03 -31.20
N LYS A 73 3.31 -54.90 -31.73
CA LYS A 73 4.56 -54.85 -32.52
C LYS A 73 5.78 -55.21 -31.68
N GLY A 74 5.82 -54.83 -30.39
CA GLY A 74 6.88 -55.22 -29.46
C GLY A 74 6.89 -56.70 -29.02
N ARG A 75 5.87 -57.50 -29.39
CA ARG A 75 5.74 -58.92 -28.99
C ARG A 75 6.17 -59.94 -30.04
N LYS A 76 6.74 -59.54 -31.19
CA LYS A 76 7.25 -60.48 -32.20
C LYS A 76 8.78 -60.61 -32.19
N ALA A 77 9.29 -61.53 -31.36
CA ALA A 77 10.48 -62.34 -31.65
C ALA A 77 10.36 -63.68 -30.88
N PRO A 78 10.76 -64.85 -31.45
CA PRO A 78 10.31 -66.17 -31.01
C PRO A 78 11.31 -66.94 -30.14
N GLY A 79 10.83 -67.89 -29.31
CA GLY A 79 11.63 -69.01 -28.80
C GLY A 79 11.29 -69.53 -27.39
N THR A 80 10.39 -70.52 -27.32
CA THR A 80 10.13 -71.48 -26.20
C THR A 80 11.34 -72.47 -26.05
N PRO A 81 11.52 -73.36 -25.03
CA PRO A 81 10.48 -73.97 -24.17
C PRO A 81 10.95 -74.34 -22.72
N PRO A 82 10.41 -75.37 -21.99
CA PRO A 82 9.88 -75.17 -20.63
C PRO A 82 10.66 -75.95 -19.54
N GLY A 83 10.63 -75.46 -18.30
CA GLY A 83 11.16 -76.17 -17.14
C GLY A 83 10.13 -76.24 -16.01
N LYS A 84 9.55 -77.43 -15.81
CA LYS A 84 8.90 -77.86 -14.56
C LYS A 84 9.97 -77.91 -13.47
N ASP A 85 9.62 -77.47 -12.25
CA ASP A 85 9.99 -78.08 -10.96
C ASP A 85 9.14 -77.40 -9.86
N ARG A 86 8.09 -78.05 -9.33
CA ARG A 86 8.12 -78.82 -8.08
C ARG A 86 9.01 -78.20 -6.99
N GLY A 87 8.37 -77.46 -6.10
CA GLY A 87 8.98 -76.95 -4.87
C GLY A 87 7.95 -76.31 -3.95
N GLY A 88 7.05 -77.14 -3.41
CA GLY A 88 6.16 -76.73 -2.32
C GLY A 88 7.00 -76.41 -1.09
N SER A 89 7.01 -75.14 -0.67
CA SER A 89 7.65 -74.72 0.57
C SER A 89 6.64 -74.72 1.72
N PRO A 90 6.95 -75.26 2.91
CA PRO A 90 5.96 -75.63 3.92
C PRO A 90 5.60 -74.52 4.91
N PHE A 91 6.10 -73.30 4.73
CA PHE A 91 5.89 -72.20 5.68
C PHE A 91 4.79 -71.23 5.24
N ARG A 92 3.54 -71.71 5.23
CA ARG A 92 2.35 -70.86 5.11
C ARG A 92 1.96 -70.32 6.49
N TRP A 93 2.59 -69.23 6.91
CA TRP A 93 2.13 -68.46 8.06
C TRP A 93 0.72 -67.91 7.82
N ARG A 94 -0.20 -68.31 8.70
CA ARG A 94 -1.62 -67.95 8.69
C ARG A 94 -1.80 -66.51 9.13
N ARG A 95 -1.58 -65.55 8.23
CA ARG A 95 -1.93 -64.14 8.46
C ARG A 95 -3.46 -64.02 8.41
N LYS A 96 -4.08 -63.81 9.58
CA LYS A 96 -5.49 -63.49 9.75
C LYS A 96 -5.81 -62.33 8.79
N LYS A 97 -6.67 -62.55 7.78
CA LYS A 97 -7.17 -61.50 6.89
C LYS A 97 -7.90 -60.47 7.75
N GLN A 98 -7.25 -59.38 8.11
CA GLN A 98 -7.96 -58.12 8.31
C GLN A 98 -8.33 -57.65 6.90
N ALA A 99 -9.61 -57.35 6.69
CA ALA A 99 -10.08 -56.80 5.44
C ALA A 99 -9.31 -55.48 5.16
N PRO A 100 -8.92 -55.20 3.91
CA PRO A 100 -8.36 -53.89 3.59
C PRO A 100 -9.36 -52.82 4.01
N PRO A 101 -8.90 -51.71 4.64
CA PRO A 101 -9.80 -50.64 5.04
C PRO A 101 -10.57 -50.16 3.81
N SER A 102 -11.84 -49.86 4.02
CA SER A 102 -12.75 -49.47 2.95
C SER A 102 -12.17 -48.25 2.20
N PRO A 103 -12.45 -48.10 0.88
CA PRO A 103 -11.95 -46.96 0.10
C PRO A 103 -12.30 -45.59 0.71
N SER A 104 -13.34 -45.54 1.55
CA SER A 104 -13.78 -44.39 2.33
C SER A 104 -12.90 -44.06 3.54
N GLU A 105 -12.28 -45.05 4.19
CA GLU A 105 -11.40 -44.83 5.35
C GLU A 105 -10.02 -44.36 4.92
N LYS A 106 -9.47 -44.92 3.83
CA LYS A 106 -8.20 -44.47 3.26
C LYS A 106 -8.25 -43.02 2.76
N LYS A 107 -9.37 -42.61 2.15
CA LYS A 107 -9.57 -41.22 1.72
C LYS A 107 -9.61 -40.23 2.88
N LYS A 108 -10.24 -40.60 4.00
CA LYS A 108 -10.28 -39.74 5.19
C LYS A 108 -8.90 -39.62 5.86
N GLU A 109 -8.15 -40.71 5.97
CA GLU A 109 -6.78 -40.67 6.51
C GLU A 109 -5.80 -39.90 5.61
N GLU A 110 -5.93 -40.02 4.28
CA GLU A 110 -5.12 -39.24 3.32
C GLU A 110 -5.50 -37.74 3.32
N GLU A 111 -6.79 -37.39 3.46
CA GLU A 111 -7.24 -36.00 3.60
C GLU A 111 -6.83 -35.39 4.94
N GLU A 112 -6.92 -36.13 6.05
CA GLU A 112 -6.45 -35.68 7.37
C GLU A 112 -4.92 -35.55 7.41
N GLY A 113 -4.19 -36.48 6.79
CA GLY A 113 -2.74 -36.39 6.63
C GLY A 113 -2.32 -35.20 5.76
N SER A 114 -3.05 -34.94 4.66
CA SER A 114 -2.83 -33.78 3.80
C SER A 114 -3.14 -32.46 4.51
N GLY A 115 -4.18 -32.44 5.35
CA GLY A 115 -4.54 -31.31 6.21
C GLY A 115 -3.43 -30.98 7.21
N ARG A 116 -2.93 -31.99 7.94
CA ARG A 116 -1.82 -31.82 8.91
C ARG A 116 -0.53 -31.36 8.24
N VAL A 117 -0.22 -31.89 7.05
CA VAL A 117 0.95 -31.44 6.28
C VAL A 117 0.81 -29.98 5.86
N ARG A 118 -0.39 -29.55 5.42
CA ARG A 118 -0.65 -28.15 5.07
C ARG A 118 -0.55 -27.22 6.28
N GLU A 119 -1.04 -27.66 7.43
CA GLU A 119 -0.96 -26.92 8.70
C GLU A 119 0.50 -26.72 9.14
N LEU A 120 1.31 -27.78 9.13
CA LEU A 120 2.74 -27.69 9.46
C LEU A 120 3.53 -26.81 8.47
N LEU A 121 3.17 -26.81 7.18
CA LEU A 121 3.79 -25.93 6.19
C LEU A 121 3.41 -24.46 6.43
N LEU A 122 2.17 -24.18 6.85
CA LEU A 122 1.73 -22.83 7.23
C LEU A 122 2.44 -22.36 8.50
N GLU A 123 2.51 -23.19 9.54
CA GLU A 123 3.25 -22.87 10.77
C GLU A 123 4.72 -22.59 10.48
N ARG A 124 5.38 -23.44 9.67
CA ARG A 124 6.75 -23.22 9.26
C ARG A 124 6.93 -21.89 8.50
N ALA A 125 6.04 -21.58 7.56
CA ALA A 125 6.10 -20.33 6.81
C ALA A 125 5.89 -19.10 7.72
N LEU A 126 5.01 -19.21 8.71
CA LEU A 126 4.80 -18.17 9.71
C LEU A 126 6.03 -17.98 10.60
N VAL A 127 6.63 -19.07 11.10
CA VAL A 127 7.86 -19.00 11.90
C VAL A 127 9.04 -18.43 11.10
N GLU A 128 9.18 -18.83 9.83
CA GLU A 128 10.20 -18.26 8.94
C GLU A 128 9.96 -16.76 8.70
N ALA A 129 8.71 -16.34 8.53
CA ALA A 129 8.35 -14.94 8.42
C ALA A 129 8.64 -14.18 9.72
N GLU A 130 8.28 -14.71 10.88
CA GLU A 130 8.55 -14.11 12.20
C GLU A 130 10.06 -13.95 12.43
N LEU A 131 10.86 -14.98 12.15
CA LEU A 131 12.31 -14.91 12.25
C LEU A 131 12.91 -13.90 11.26
N SER A 132 12.34 -13.80 10.05
CA SER A 132 12.77 -12.80 9.07
C SER A 132 12.51 -11.37 9.56
N VAL A 133 11.34 -11.13 10.17
CA VAL A 133 10.97 -9.85 10.76
C VAL A 133 11.85 -9.54 11.96
N ALA A 134 12.10 -10.51 12.85
CA ALA A 134 12.98 -10.34 14.00
C ALA A 134 14.41 -9.92 13.59
N ARG A 135 14.98 -10.57 12.56
CA ARG A 135 16.29 -10.18 12.02
C ARG A 135 16.31 -8.79 11.40
N LEU A 136 15.20 -8.38 10.76
CA LEU A 136 15.07 -7.02 10.23
C LEU A 136 14.98 -5.98 11.35
N LEU A 137 14.35 -6.33 12.48
CA LEU A 137 14.28 -5.48 13.67
C LEU A 137 15.64 -5.38 14.39
N GLU A 138 16.38 -6.48 14.53
CA GLU A 138 17.74 -6.48 15.09
C GLU A 138 18.70 -5.62 14.24
N LYS A 139 18.71 -5.83 12.92
CA LYS A 139 19.47 -4.98 11.98
C LYS A 139 18.99 -3.52 11.96
N ALA A 140 17.77 -3.25 12.41
CA ALA A 140 17.27 -1.90 12.53
C ALA A 140 17.81 -1.19 13.78
N GLY A 141 18.15 -1.92 14.85
CA GLY A 141 18.65 -1.39 16.12
C GLY A 141 20.17 -1.16 16.19
N GLU A 142 20.98 -1.77 15.33
CA GLU A 142 22.46 -1.69 15.43
C GLU A 142 23.11 -0.41 14.84
N GLY A 143 22.32 0.59 14.42
CA GLY A 143 22.82 1.81 13.75
C GLY A 143 22.10 3.07 14.22
N GLU A 144 22.15 3.36 15.51
CA GLU A 144 21.15 4.16 16.22
C GLU A 144 21.13 5.68 15.98
N ASN A 145 21.99 6.28 15.13
CA ASN A 145 21.83 7.71 14.80
C ASN A 145 22.04 8.03 13.31
N ASP A 146 23.21 7.76 12.74
CA ASP A 146 23.52 8.18 11.36
C ASP A 146 22.81 7.30 10.30
N GLY A 147 22.73 6.01 10.58
CA GLY A 147 21.99 5.04 9.78
C GLY A 147 20.47 5.26 9.84
N ASP A 148 19.95 5.74 10.98
CA ASP A 148 18.52 6.02 11.15
C ASP A 148 18.11 7.30 10.41
N VAL A 149 18.89 8.38 10.50
CA VAL A 149 18.66 9.61 9.71
C VAL A 149 18.67 9.33 8.21
N SER A 150 19.71 8.66 7.72
CA SER A 150 19.82 8.26 6.30
C SER A 150 18.68 7.37 5.82
N ARG A 151 18.13 6.53 6.71
CA ARG A 151 16.99 5.65 6.41
C ARG A 151 15.68 6.44 6.40
N VAL A 152 15.47 7.35 7.35
CA VAL A 152 14.30 8.23 7.40
C VAL A 152 14.26 9.15 6.18
N VAL A 153 15.38 9.80 5.84
CA VAL A 153 15.50 10.68 4.65
C VAL A 153 15.12 9.92 3.37
N ARG A 154 15.68 8.72 3.16
CA ARG A 154 15.33 7.89 1.99
C ARG A 154 13.84 7.52 1.94
N ARG A 155 13.22 7.26 3.09
CA ARG A 155 11.79 6.92 3.16
C ARG A 155 10.89 8.13 2.92
N LEU A 156 11.25 9.30 3.44
CA LEU A 156 10.52 10.56 3.22
C LEU A 156 10.53 10.97 1.73
N LEU A 157 11.65 10.74 1.04
CA LEU A 157 11.79 11.03 -0.39
C LEU A 157 11.31 9.89 -1.29
N GLY A 158 10.84 8.77 -0.72
CA GLY A 158 10.34 7.63 -1.47
C GLY A 158 9.05 7.94 -2.24
N ALA A 159 8.82 7.22 -3.34
CA ALA A 159 7.64 7.42 -4.20
C ALA A 159 6.31 7.00 -3.56
N HIS A 160 6.33 6.04 -2.63
CA HIS A 160 5.11 5.46 -2.05
C HIS A 160 4.59 6.24 -0.83
N PRO A 161 3.31 6.66 -0.79
CA PRO A 161 2.75 7.49 0.28
C PRO A 161 2.84 6.85 1.66
N GLU A 162 2.50 5.55 1.79
CA GLU A 162 2.59 4.85 3.08
C GLU A 162 4.00 4.78 3.65
N VAL A 163 5.02 4.71 2.80
CA VAL A 163 6.42 4.69 3.24
C VAL A 163 6.81 6.04 3.84
N ARG A 164 6.33 7.13 3.23
CA ARG A 164 6.52 8.49 3.76
C ARG A 164 5.76 8.68 5.07
N LEU A 165 4.51 8.23 5.14
CA LEU A 165 3.70 8.33 6.35
C LEU A 165 4.31 7.54 7.51
N LEU A 166 4.85 6.35 7.24
CA LEU A 166 5.58 5.56 8.24
C LEU A 166 6.81 6.31 8.75
N ALA A 167 7.58 6.94 7.85
CA ALA A 167 8.74 7.74 8.23
C ALA A 167 8.35 8.97 9.07
N LEU A 168 7.27 9.67 8.72
CA LEU A 168 6.71 10.76 9.53
C LEU A 168 6.29 10.29 10.91
N ARG A 169 5.64 9.12 11.01
CA ARG A 169 5.25 8.51 12.29
C ARG A 169 6.45 8.19 13.17
N SER A 170 7.57 7.74 12.59
CA SER A 170 8.80 7.47 13.36
C SER A 170 9.48 8.72 13.91
N LEU A 171 9.28 9.90 13.29
CA LEU A 171 9.81 11.16 13.81
C LEU A 171 9.09 11.60 15.09
N GLY A 172 7.77 11.40 15.17
CA GLY A 172 6.99 11.78 16.34
C GLY A 172 7.09 13.27 16.65
N ARG A 173 7.47 13.60 17.89
CA ARG A 173 7.74 14.99 18.32
C ARG A 173 9.23 15.37 18.30
N LYS A 174 10.12 14.47 17.87
CA LYS A 174 11.55 14.75 17.85
C LYS A 174 11.82 16.00 17.01
N ALA A 175 12.79 16.81 17.44
CA ALA A 175 13.20 18.00 16.69
C ALA A 175 13.63 17.60 15.28
N ALA A 176 12.90 18.09 14.28
CA ALA A 176 13.20 17.83 12.87
C ALA A 176 14.10 18.95 12.35
N GLU A 177 15.41 18.76 12.45
CA GLU A 177 16.43 19.71 12.02
C GLU A 177 17.40 19.07 10.99
N GLY A 178 18.27 19.90 10.40
CA GLY A 178 19.30 19.45 9.46
C GLY A 178 18.74 18.72 8.23
N GLU A 179 19.32 17.55 7.93
CA GLU A 179 18.99 16.74 6.75
C GLU A 179 17.54 16.23 6.77
N VAL A 180 17.02 15.89 7.95
CA VAL A 180 15.63 15.44 8.11
C VAL A 180 14.67 16.57 7.74
N PHE A 181 14.94 17.79 8.20
CA PHE A 181 14.12 18.95 7.84
C PHE A 181 14.16 19.24 6.34
N ALA A 182 15.35 19.18 5.74
CA ALA A 182 15.50 19.34 4.29
C ALA A 182 14.68 18.30 3.52
N ALA A 183 14.74 17.03 3.96
CA ALA A 183 13.95 15.96 3.37
C ALA A 183 12.43 16.17 3.53
N LEU A 184 11.97 16.69 4.68
CA LEU A 184 10.56 17.04 4.90
C LEU A 184 10.10 18.16 3.96
N LEU A 185 10.91 19.21 3.78
CA LEU A 185 10.59 20.29 2.85
C LEU A 185 10.52 19.79 1.41
N GLU A 186 11.50 18.99 0.98
CA GLU A 186 11.50 18.39 -0.35
C GLU A 186 10.32 17.43 -0.54
N MET A 187 9.97 16.64 0.47
CA MET A 187 8.79 15.78 0.45
C MET A 187 7.52 16.60 0.20
N VAL A 188 7.33 17.70 0.94
CA VAL A 188 6.18 18.61 0.77
C VAL A 188 6.20 19.23 -0.63
N ARG A 189 7.37 19.56 -1.19
CA ARG A 189 7.46 20.13 -2.55
C ARG A 189 7.06 19.12 -3.62
N LEU A 190 7.58 17.90 -3.53
CA LEU A 190 7.43 16.86 -4.55
C LEU A 190 6.04 16.21 -4.53
N TRP A 191 5.44 16.01 -3.36
CA TRP A 191 4.26 15.16 -3.21
C TRP A 191 3.04 15.93 -2.68
N PRO A 192 1.82 15.49 -3.01
CA PRO A 192 0.62 16.03 -2.38
C PRO A 192 0.62 15.70 -0.88
N VAL A 193 0.15 16.66 -0.09
CA VAL A 193 0.02 16.54 1.36
C VAL A 193 -1.46 16.33 1.67
N ASP A 194 -1.81 15.09 2.02
CA ASP A 194 -3.14 14.77 2.51
C ASP A 194 -3.29 15.11 4.00
N GLU A 195 -4.49 14.90 4.54
CA GLU A 195 -4.80 15.16 5.95
C GLU A 195 -3.90 14.38 6.91
N ALA A 196 -3.69 13.09 6.67
CA ALA A 196 -2.87 12.24 7.52
C ALA A 196 -1.40 12.68 7.53
N VAL A 197 -0.86 13.05 6.38
CA VAL A 197 0.50 13.58 6.24
C VAL A 197 0.60 14.94 6.93
N LEU A 198 -0.36 15.84 6.72
CA LEU A 198 -0.33 17.17 7.33
C LEU A 198 -0.35 17.07 8.85
N GLU A 199 -1.25 16.28 9.42
CA GLU A 199 -1.33 16.09 10.88
C GLU A 199 0.01 15.66 11.46
N ARG A 200 0.69 14.71 10.79
CA ARG A 200 2.00 14.22 11.25
C ARG A 200 3.12 15.23 11.03
N LEU A 201 3.02 16.04 9.98
CA LEU A 201 4.00 17.07 9.68
C LEU A 201 3.88 18.30 10.60
N LEU A 202 2.74 18.51 11.26
CA LEU A 202 2.60 19.59 12.25
C LEU A 202 3.02 19.19 13.68
N LEU A 203 3.29 17.91 13.95
CA LEU A 203 3.67 17.38 15.27
C LEU A 203 5.10 17.68 15.73
N PRO A 204 6.14 17.65 14.87
CA PRO A 204 7.52 17.85 15.31
C PRO A 204 7.75 19.21 15.94
N ASP A 205 8.67 19.25 16.89
CA ASP A 205 9.12 20.50 17.51
C ASP A 205 10.10 21.21 16.58
N TYR A 206 9.56 22.06 15.70
CA TYR A 206 10.36 22.90 14.81
C TYR A 206 10.89 24.14 15.51
N SER A 207 12.15 24.47 15.26
CA SER A 207 12.70 25.81 15.51
C SER A 207 11.87 26.88 14.76
N PRO A 208 11.81 28.14 15.24
CA PRO A 208 10.96 29.17 14.64
C PRO A 208 11.28 29.43 13.17
N GLU A 209 12.55 29.29 12.76
CA GLU A 209 12.98 29.40 11.38
C GLU A 209 12.47 28.23 10.52
N CYS A 210 12.65 26.99 10.99
CA CYS A 210 12.16 25.80 10.30
C CYS A 210 10.63 25.81 10.17
N ARG A 211 9.94 26.24 11.23
CA ARG A 211 8.48 26.40 11.23
C ARG A 211 8.03 27.39 10.16
N ARG A 212 8.72 28.52 10.01
CA ARG A 212 8.43 29.52 8.96
C ARG A 212 8.64 28.94 7.55
N LYS A 213 9.78 28.31 7.29
CA LYS A 213 10.09 27.68 5.99
C LYS A 213 9.06 26.60 5.62
N MET A 214 8.64 25.80 6.60
CA MET A 214 7.59 24.79 6.39
C MET A 214 6.23 25.43 6.13
N ALA A 215 5.87 26.48 6.88
CA ALA A 215 4.64 27.23 6.64
C ALA A 215 4.60 27.81 5.22
N GLU A 216 5.71 28.38 4.73
CA GLU A 216 5.83 28.89 3.35
C GLU A 216 5.57 27.80 2.30
N ALA A 217 6.13 26.61 2.49
CA ALA A 217 5.94 25.48 1.59
C ALA A 217 4.48 24.98 1.56
N LEU A 218 3.82 24.93 2.71
CA LEU A 218 2.43 24.48 2.83
C LEU A 218 1.42 25.51 2.34
N VAL A 219 1.72 26.80 2.51
CA VAL A 219 0.80 27.90 2.20
C VAL A 219 0.41 27.94 0.71
N ALA A 220 1.28 27.48 -0.19
CA ALA A 220 0.95 27.35 -1.61
C ALA A 220 -0.25 26.43 -1.89
N ARG A 221 -0.53 25.48 -1.00
CA ARG A 221 -1.61 24.49 -1.12
C ARG A 221 -2.73 24.71 -0.11
N PHE A 222 -2.65 25.76 0.71
CA PHE A 222 -3.58 25.98 1.81
C PHE A 222 -5.03 26.14 1.33
N SER A 223 -5.26 26.80 0.19
CA SER A 223 -6.60 27.01 -0.36
C SER A 223 -7.32 25.72 -0.77
N SER A 224 -6.58 24.63 -1.01
CA SER A 224 -7.12 23.31 -1.36
C SER A 224 -7.25 22.36 -0.17
N LEU A 225 -6.81 22.76 1.04
CA LEU A 225 -6.89 21.89 2.21
C LEU A 225 -8.35 21.74 2.69
N PRO A 226 -8.72 20.57 3.23
CA PRO A 226 -9.97 20.43 3.95
C PRO A 226 -10.02 21.30 5.21
N GLU A 227 -11.22 21.56 5.74
CA GLU A 227 -11.44 22.46 6.88
C GLU A 227 -10.62 22.08 8.13
N GLY A 228 -10.65 20.82 8.56
CA GLY A 228 -9.94 20.35 9.76
C GLY A 228 -8.42 20.59 9.69
N PRO A 229 -7.74 20.07 8.66
CA PRO A 229 -6.31 20.31 8.40
C PRO A 229 -5.95 21.80 8.31
N ALA A 230 -6.78 22.60 7.63
CA ALA A 230 -6.56 24.05 7.52
C ALA A 230 -6.62 24.75 8.89
N LEU A 231 -7.59 24.39 9.74
CA LEU A 231 -7.70 24.93 11.11
C LEU A 231 -6.52 24.48 12.00
N ALA A 232 -6.06 23.23 11.86
CA ALA A 232 -4.89 22.73 12.57
C ALA A 232 -3.63 23.52 12.18
N PHE A 233 -3.44 23.79 10.89
CA PHE A 233 -2.36 24.62 10.39
C PHE A 233 -2.42 26.05 10.95
N LEU A 234 -3.60 26.69 10.95
CA LEU A 234 -3.78 28.04 11.49
C LEU A 234 -3.40 28.12 12.98
N ARG A 235 -3.81 27.12 13.78
CA ARG A 235 -3.41 27.01 15.19
C ARG A 235 -1.90 26.85 15.34
N TRP A 236 -1.29 26.05 14.47
CA TRP A 236 0.15 25.76 14.50
C TRP A 236 1.02 26.96 14.13
N ILE A 237 0.56 27.85 13.23
CA ILE A 237 1.25 29.11 12.91
C ILE A 237 0.95 30.26 13.88
N SER A 238 -0.02 30.10 14.79
CA SER A 238 -0.41 31.13 15.75
C SER A 238 0.73 31.71 16.62
N PRO A 239 1.81 31.00 16.99
CA PRO A 239 2.92 31.60 17.72
C PRO A 239 3.95 32.30 16.82
N LEU A 240 3.86 32.19 15.49
CA LEU A 240 4.84 32.78 14.58
C LEU A 240 4.67 34.31 14.48
N PRO A 241 5.76 35.09 14.59
CA PRO A 241 5.76 36.51 14.24
C PRO A 241 5.80 36.68 12.71
N GLY A 242 5.13 37.73 12.21
CA GLY A 242 5.08 38.04 10.77
C GLY A 242 4.18 37.08 9.97
N ARG A 243 3.16 36.50 10.62
CA ARG A 243 2.27 35.50 10.01
C ARG A 243 1.25 36.08 9.01
N GLU A 244 1.18 37.41 8.90
CA GLU A 244 0.21 38.13 8.07
C GLU A 244 0.32 37.74 6.59
N GLY A 245 1.52 37.50 6.08
CA GLY A 245 1.73 37.00 4.71
C GLY A 245 1.10 35.62 4.46
N PHE A 246 1.11 34.75 5.47
CA PHE A 246 0.45 33.44 5.40
C PHE A 246 -1.06 33.55 5.52
N LEU A 247 -1.52 34.37 6.47
CA LEU A 247 -2.93 34.64 6.69
C LEU A 247 -3.57 35.27 5.45
N GLY A 248 -2.88 36.16 4.74
CA GLY A 248 -3.38 36.78 3.50
C GLY A 248 -3.78 35.74 2.46
N LYS A 249 -2.95 34.71 2.25
CA LYS A 249 -3.30 33.59 1.37
C LYS A 249 -4.42 32.73 1.96
N ALA A 250 -4.47 32.55 3.28
CA ALA A 250 -5.55 31.81 3.95
C ALA A 250 -6.93 32.45 3.77
N LEU A 251 -7.00 33.77 3.55
CA LEU A 251 -8.25 34.49 3.23
C LEU A 251 -8.82 34.17 1.83
N SER A 252 -8.16 33.31 1.05
CA SER A 252 -8.70 32.75 -0.20
C SER A 252 -9.46 31.43 0.00
N HIS A 253 -9.49 30.90 1.21
CA HIS A 253 -10.12 29.61 1.51
C HIS A 253 -11.66 29.65 1.37
N GLN A 254 -12.26 28.52 0.98
CA GLN A 254 -13.71 28.43 0.75
C GLN A 254 -14.53 28.38 2.05
N SER A 255 -14.04 27.63 3.05
CA SER A 255 -14.72 27.46 4.35
C SER A 255 -14.79 28.77 5.14
N PRO A 256 -15.98 29.19 5.59
CA PRO A 256 -16.16 30.40 6.40
C PRO A 256 -15.50 30.28 7.79
N ARG A 257 -15.39 29.08 8.36
CA ARG A 257 -14.72 28.85 9.66
C ARG A 257 -13.23 29.10 9.57
N VAL A 258 -12.60 28.64 8.49
CA VAL A 258 -11.17 28.87 8.23
C VAL A 258 -10.91 30.37 8.04
N LEU A 259 -11.76 31.06 7.28
CA LEU A 259 -11.69 32.52 7.11
C LEU A 259 -11.82 33.27 8.46
N ALA A 260 -12.80 32.88 9.29
CA ALA A 260 -13.01 33.46 10.61
C ALA A 260 -11.81 33.25 11.55
N ALA A 261 -11.22 32.06 11.52
CA ALA A 261 -10.01 31.74 12.28
C ALA A 261 -8.80 32.56 11.81
N ALA A 262 -8.59 32.66 10.49
CA ALA A 262 -7.52 33.46 9.92
C ALA A 262 -7.65 34.95 10.27
N LEU A 263 -8.86 35.50 10.21
CA LEU A 263 -9.14 36.90 10.60
C LEU A 263 -8.94 37.13 12.10
N SER A 264 -9.28 36.15 12.94
CA SER A 264 -9.10 36.25 14.40
C SER A 264 -7.62 36.17 14.81
N LEU A 265 -6.78 35.51 14.00
CA LEU A 265 -5.32 35.48 14.17
C LEU A 265 -4.62 36.71 13.59
N TRP A 266 -5.34 37.60 12.89
CA TRP A 266 -4.80 38.78 12.24
C TRP A 266 -4.43 39.86 13.26
N THR A 267 -3.15 39.94 13.61
CA THR A 267 -2.65 40.82 14.68
C THR A 267 -1.59 41.84 14.23
N GLY A 268 -0.91 41.69 13.10
CA GLY A 268 0.14 42.63 12.63
C GLY A 268 -0.38 43.83 11.83
N GLY A 269 0.44 44.87 11.61
CA GLY A 269 0.03 46.28 11.45
C GLY A 269 -0.79 46.75 10.23
N GLY A 270 -1.04 45.91 9.22
CA GLY A 270 -1.75 46.30 7.99
C GLY A 270 -3.17 45.75 7.86
N LEU A 271 -3.92 46.28 6.90
CA LEU A 271 -5.15 45.65 6.39
C LEU A 271 -4.81 44.47 5.46
N PRO A 272 -5.68 43.45 5.37
CA PRO A 272 -5.63 42.49 4.28
C PRO A 272 -5.70 43.17 2.91
N ASP A 273 -5.20 42.50 1.87
CA ASP A 273 -5.25 43.01 0.49
C ASP A 273 -6.69 43.41 0.09
N ASP A 274 -6.83 44.51 -0.67
CA ASP A 274 -8.14 45.03 -1.10
C ASP A 274 -9.00 43.99 -1.81
N LEU A 275 -8.39 43.12 -2.62
CA LEU A 275 -9.09 42.00 -3.28
C LEU A 275 -9.63 40.97 -2.27
N ALA A 276 -8.91 40.74 -1.17
CA ALA A 276 -9.39 39.88 -0.09
C ALA A 276 -10.54 40.55 0.66
N LEU A 277 -10.40 41.84 1.01
CA LEU A 277 -11.45 42.61 1.67
C LEU A 277 -12.73 42.68 0.84
N LEU A 278 -12.63 42.94 -0.47
CA LEU A 278 -13.76 42.94 -1.40
C LEU A 278 -14.49 41.59 -1.42
N ARG A 279 -13.75 40.48 -1.49
CA ARG A 279 -14.32 39.13 -1.45
C ARG A 279 -15.02 38.84 -0.13
N LEU A 280 -14.39 39.20 0.99
CA LEU A 280 -14.93 38.94 2.34
C LEU A 280 -16.14 39.83 2.68
N LEU A 281 -16.16 41.09 2.27
CA LEU A 281 -17.30 41.99 2.49
C LEU A 281 -18.52 41.64 1.64
N LYS A 282 -18.33 40.95 0.51
CA LYS A 282 -19.43 40.42 -0.32
C LYS A 282 -20.13 39.22 0.32
N ARG A 283 -19.51 38.57 1.30
CA ARG A 283 -20.11 37.47 2.05
C ARG A 283 -21.17 37.98 3.03
N ASP A 284 -22.09 37.11 3.40
CA ASP A 284 -23.18 37.40 4.36
C ASP A 284 -23.10 36.53 5.63
N GLU A 285 -22.13 35.63 5.74
CA GLU A 285 -21.96 34.84 6.96
C GLU A 285 -21.40 35.69 8.10
N ASP A 286 -22.14 35.74 9.21
CA ASP A 286 -21.78 36.54 10.39
C ASP A 286 -20.46 36.09 11.03
N CYS A 287 -20.17 34.79 11.01
CA CYS A 287 -18.92 34.22 11.49
C CYS A 287 -17.68 34.77 10.77
N VAL A 288 -17.80 35.21 9.51
CA VAL A 288 -16.72 35.85 8.74
C VAL A 288 -16.76 37.37 8.92
N LEU A 289 -17.95 37.96 8.82
CA LEU A 289 -18.12 39.40 8.90
C LEU A 289 -17.74 39.97 10.27
N ILE A 290 -18.06 39.31 11.38
CA ILE A 290 -17.76 39.84 12.72
C ILE A 290 -16.24 39.97 12.94
N PRO A 291 -15.41 38.93 12.72
CA PRO A 291 -13.95 39.08 12.78
C PRO A 291 -13.42 40.12 11.80
N LEU A 292 -13.96 40.19 10.58
CA LEU A 292 -13.55 41.18 9.59
C LEU A 292 -13.81 42.62 10.06
N LEU A 293 -15.00 42.88 10.59
CA LEU A 293 -15.38 44.19 11.12
C LEU A 293 -14.49 44.60 12.30
N ARG A 294 -14.08 43.63 13.15
CA ARG A 294 -13.10 43.91 14.22
C ARG A 294 -11.75 44.36 13.66
N VAL A 295 -11.25 43.68 12.63
CA VAL A 295 -10.01 44.06 11.94
C VAL A 295 -10.13 45.46 11.35
N LEU A 296 -11.21 45.74 10.61
CA LEU A 296 -11.47 47.06 10.01
C LEU A 296 -11.57 48.17 11.06
N LYS A 297 -12.27 47.93 12.18
CA LYS A 297 -12.41 48.92 13.26
C LYS A 297 -11.06 49.33 13.86
N VAL A 298 -10.14 48.38 14.02
CA VAL A 298 -8.84 48.63 14.64
C VAL A 298 -7.84 49.25 13.66
N ARG A 299 -8.01 48.98 12.35
CA ARG A 299 -6.99 49.29 11.33
C ARG A 299 -7.39 50.37 10.34
N GLY A 300 -8.60 50.87 10.45
CA GLY A 300 -9.16 51.82 9.50
C GLY A 300 -9.93 51.12 8.39
N VAL A 301 -10.82 51.88 7.79
CA VAL A 301 -11.74 51.41 6.77
C VAL A 301 -11.33 52.00 5.42
N PRO A 302 -11.17 51.18 4.38
CA PRO A 302 -11.00 51.71 3.03
C PRO A 302 -12.24 52.51 2.59
N PRO A 303 -12.08 53.68 1.93
CA PRO A 303 -13.22 54.53 1.53
C PRO A 303 -14.28 53.81 0.69
N TRP A 304 -13.84 52.88 -0.18
CA TRP A 304 -14.74 52.09 -1.03
C TRP A 304 -15.60 51.09 -0.25
N ALA A 305 -15.22 50.72 0.98
CA ALA A 305 -15.95 49.76 1.80
C ALA A 305 -17.15 50.39 2.53
N VAL A 306 -17.15 51.72 2.66
CA VAL A 306 -18.15 52.49 3.42
C VAL A 306 -19.59 52.18 3.00
N PRO A 307 -19.99 52.23 1.71
CA PRO A 307 -21.38 51.98 1.33
C PRO A 307 -21.86 50.59 1.74
N ARG A 308 -20.97 49.58 1.65
CA ARG A 308 -21.29 48.21 2.06
C ARG A 308 -21.42 48.10 3.58
N LEU A 309 -20.56 48.78 4.35
CA LEU A 309 -20.67 48.81 5.82
C LEU A 309 -21.95 49.50 6.28
N THR A 310 -22.36 50.60 5.64
CA THR A 310 -23.64 51.25 5.91
C THR A 310 -24.82 50.30 5.66
N ALA A 311 -24.82 49.60 4.52
CA ALA A 311 -25.84 48.60 4.21
C ALA A 311 -25.88 47.45 5.24
N LEU A 312 -24.71 46.95 5.67
CA LEU A 312 -24.60 45.93 6.71
C LEU A 312 -25.14 46.42 8.06
N SER A 313 -24.97 47.69 8.38
CA SER A 313 -25.41 48.31 9.63
C SER A 313 -26.94 48.40 9.77
N GLU A 314 -27.64 48.51 8.65
CA GLU A 314 -29.09 48.69 8.60
C GLU A 314 -29.82 47.36 8.38
N LYS A 315 -29.42 46.61 7.35
CA LYS A 315 -30.22 45.55 6.73
C LYS A 315 -29.77 44.13 7.03
N HIS A 316 -28.61 43.93 7.65
CA HIS A 316 -28.07 42.57 7.86
C HIS A 316 -28.91 41.76 8.87
N PRO A 317 -29.18 40.45 8.62
CA PRO A 317 -30.02 39.62 9.49
C PRO A 317 -29.44 39.43 10.90
N SER A 318 -28.12 39.21 11.01
CA SER A 318 -27.45 39.04 12.31
C SER A 318 -27.36 40.37 13.08
N PRO A 319 -27.93 40.48 14.31
CA PRO A 319 -27.83 41.69 15.13
C PRO A 319 -26.40 42.07 15.48
N ALA A 320 -25.52 41.08 15.70
CA ALA A 320 -24.13 41.31 16.04
C ALA A 320 -23.37 42.04 14.91
N VAL A 321 -23.58 41.62 13.67
CA VAL A 321 -23.01 42.29 12.49
C VAL A 321 -23.49 43.74 12.40
N ARG A 322 -24.79 43.99 12.61
CA ARG A 322 -25.33 45.36 12.61
C ARG A 322 -24.67 46.24 13.67
N VAL A 323 -24.51 45.73 14.89
CA VAL A 323 -23.87 46.48 15.99
C VAL A 323 -22.43 46.83 15.65
N TRP A 324 -21.65 45.86 15.17
CA TRP A 324 -20.25 46.11 14.78
C TRP A 324 -20.14 47.08 13.60
N ALA A 325 -20.96 46.92 12.56
CA ALA A 325 -20.95 47.81 11.41
C ALA A 325 -21.37 49.25 11.79
N ARG A 326 -22.42 49.42 12.60
CA ARG A 326 -22.84 50.74 13.12
C ARG A 326 -21.75 51.41 13.94
N SER A 327 -21.02 50.64 14.74
CA SER A 327 -19.91 51.17 15.54
C SER A 327 -18.80 51.73 14.66
N ILE A 328 -18.59 51.18 13.47
CA ILE A 328 -17.56 51.65 12.53
C ILE A 328 -18.07 52.89 11.79
N VAL A 329 -19.29 52.84 11.24
CA VAL A 329 -19.90 53.96 10.51
C VAL A 329 -19.97 55.23 11.38
N ARG A 330 -20.31 55.09 12.67
CA ARG A 330 -20.33 56.20 13.63
C ARG A 330 -18.95 56.75 13.98
N ALA A 331 -17.93 55.89 14.06
CA ALA A 331 -16.58 56.31 14.46
C ALA A 331 -15.87 57.11 13.38
N GLU A 332 -16.15 56.83 12.11
CA GLU A 332 -15.57 57.49 10.94
C GLU A 332 -16.33 58.77 10.52
N ASN A 333 -17.33 59.22 11.30
CA ASN A 333 -18.22 60.36 10.94
C ASN A 333 -18.80 60.26 9.52
N LEU A 334 -19.20 59.05 9.09
CA LEU A 334 -19.70 58.80 7.74
C LEU A 334 -21.20 59.11 7.57
N VAL A 335 -21.84 59.65 8.62
CA VAL A 335 -23.12 60.38 8.61
C VAL A 335 -23.10 61.43 9.72
#